data_AF-A0A2W5NZ48-F1
#
_entry.id   AF-A0A2W5NZ48-F1
#
_cell.length_a   1.000
_cell.length_b   1.000
_cell.length_c   1.000
_cell.angle_alpha   90.00
_cell.angle_beta   90.00
_cell.angle_gamma   90.00
#
_symmetry.space_group_name_H-M   'P 1'
#
loop_
_entity.id
_entity.type
_entity.pdbx_description
1 polymer ?
#
loop_
_entity_poly.entity_id
_entity_poly.type
_entity_poly.pdbx_seq_one_letter_code
_entity_poly.pdbx_strand_id
1 'polypeptide(L)'
;MTSNPEQSERLLALAERCESADPAAPNIDLHMEILRAMGWTSRGAELIDPQGQRCMQTPDPLHSIDGAVALVPDGHEWLRWGPGTMIVMLPPQPGDDEKAWARHIECRGATPALALCAAALRARSAPLVEAEG
;
A
#
# COMPACT_ATOMS: atom_id res chain seq x y z
N MET A 1 5.83 -18.35 -3.29
CA MET A 1 7.16 -17.68 -3.43
C MET A 1 7.46 -16.84 -2.18
N THR A 2 8.57 -17.07 -1.46
CA THR A 2 8.96 -16.26 -0.29
C THR A 2 9.23 -14.80 -0.70
N SER A 3 8.58 -13.84 -0.07
CA SER A 3 8.81 -12.40 -0.28
C SER A 3 10.30 -12.06 -0.14
N ASN A 4 10.85 -11.31 -1.11
CA ASN A 4 12.25 -10.86 -1.05
C ASN A 4 12.44 -9.97 0.20
N PRO A 5 13.31 -10.34 1.16
CA PRO A 5 13.48 -9.59 2.41
C PRO A 5 13.82 -8.12 2.18
N GLU A 6 14.66 -7.80 1.21
CA GLU A 6 15.03 -6.41 0.86
C GLU A 6 13.81 -5.60 0.38
N GLN A 7 12.90 -6.25 -0.35
CA GLN A 7 11.67 -5.62 -0.81
C GLN A 7 10.70 -5.38 0.34
N SER A 8 10.56 -6.36 1.25
CA SER A 8 9.74 -6.21 2.45
C SER A 8 10.25 -5.06 3.35
N GLU A 9 11.56 -4.98 3.59
CA GLU A 9 12.17 -3.88 4.35
C GLU A 9 11.92 -2.52 3.70
N ARG A 10 12.06 -2.45 2.37
CA ARG A 10 11.79 -1.21 1.63
C ARG A 10 10.34 -0.77 1.74
N LEU A 11 9.39 -1.70 1.66
CA LEU A 11 7.95 -1.40 1.79
C LEU A 11 7.62 -0.90 3.21
N LEU A 12 8.24 -1.49 4.24
CA LEU A 12 8.08 -1.04 5.62
C LEU A 12 8.64 0.38 5.82
N ALA A 13 9.81 0.68 5.28
CA ALA A 13 10.40 2.02 5.35
C ALA A 13 9.54 3.08 4.64
N LEU A 14 8.92 2.73 3.51
CA LEU A 14 7.96 3.62 2.84
C LEU A 14 6.69 3.83 3.67
N ALA A 15 6.20 2.78 4.34
CA ALA A 15 5.04 2.90 5.21
C ALA A 15 5.31 3.89 6.36
N GLU A 16 6.44 3.76 7.06
CA GLU A 16 6.83 4.67 8.15
C GLU A 16 6.91 6.13 7.67
N ARG A 17 7.47 6.35 6.47
CA ARG A 17 7.52 7.69 5.86
C ARG A 17 6.12 8.25 5.59
N CYS A 18 5.16 7.42 5.17
CA CYS A 18 3.76 7.86 5.00
C CYS A 18 3.12 8.26 6.33
N GLU A 19 3.39 7.53 7.41
CA GLU A 19 2.85 7.83 8.74
C GLU A 19 3.37 9.17 9.30
N SER A 20 4.62 9.52 8.95
CA SER A 20 5.26 10.79 9.36
C SER A 20 5.15 11.94 8.36
N ALA A 21 4.55 11.71 7.18
CA ALA A 21 4.55 12.70 6.11
C ALA A 21 3.71 13.94 6.49
N ASP A 22 4.28 15.13 6.24
CA ASP A 22 3.52 16.37 6.28
C ASP A 22 2.71 16.50 4.99
N PRO A 23 1.35 16.53 5.05
CA PRO A 23 0.51 16.64 3.86
C PRO A 23 0.61 18.02 3.18
N ALA A 24 1.20 19.03 3.82
CA ALA A 24 1.48 20.32 3.20
C ALA A 24 2.80 20.32 2.40
N ALA A 25 3.66 19.32 2.61
CA ALA A 25 4.90 19.18 1.87
C ALA A 25 4.67 18.49 0.51
N PRO A 26 5.45 18.83 -0.53
CA PRO A 26 5.23 18.29 -1.88
C PRO A 26 5.51 16.78 -2.01
N ASN A 27 6.20 16.14 -1.05
CA ASN A 27 6.45 14.69 -0.94
C ASN A 27 6.76 13.93 -2.25
N ILE A 28 7.38 14.58 -3.23
CA ILE A 28 7.57 14.06 -4.59
C ILE A 28 8.40 12.77 -4.58
N ASP A 29 9.47 12.74 -3.79
CA ASP A 29 10.34 11.55 -3.71
C ASP A 29 9.59 10.35 -3.13
N LEU A 30 8.82 10.57 -2.05
CA LEU A 30 7.99 9.53 -1.44
C LEU A 30 6.95 8.99 -2.44
N HIS A 31 6.26 9.89 -3.15
CA HIS A 31 5.29 9.54 -4.18
C HIS A 31 5.92 8.65 -5.26
N MET A 32 7.05 9.07 -5.82
CA MET A 32 7.73 8.32 -6.88
C MET A 32 8.28 6.98 -6.41
N GLU A 33 8.75 6.89 -5.17
CA GLU A 33 9.21 5.62 -4.60
C GLU A 33 8.06 4.63 -4.39
N ILE A 34 6.89 5.10 -3.95
CA ILE A 34 5.68 4.28 -3.82
C ILE A 34 5.23 3.76 -5.19
N LEU A 35 5.17 4.63 -6.20
CA LEU A 35 4.82 4.22 -7.56
C LEU A 35 5.76 3.13 -8.09
N ARG A 36 7.08 3.29 -7.88
CA ARG A 36 8.05 2.26 -8.25
C ARG A 36 7.83 0.95 -7.48
N ALA A 37 7.53 1.02 -6.19
CA ALA A 37 7.22 -0.16 -5.38
C ALA A 37 5.96 -0.90 -5.87
N MET A 38 5.06 -0.18 -6.53
CA MET A 38 3.86 -0.71 -7.17
C MET A 38 4.08 -1.27 -8.58
N GLY A 39 5.30 -1.17 -9.12
CA GLY A 39 5.63 -1.62 -10.48
C GLY A 39 5.37 -0.58 -11.58
N TRP A 40 5.05 0.67 -11.22
CA TRP A 40 5.01 1.74 -12.21
C TRP A 40 6.41 2.07 -12.70
N THR A 41 6.55 2.26 -14.00
CA THR A 41 7.82 2.61 -14.65
C THR A 41 7.65 3.80 -15.58
N SER A 42 8.77 4.35 -16.04
CA SER A 42 8.79 5.43 -17.02
C SER A 42 9.65 5.07 -18.21
N ARG A 43 9.16 5.34 -19.43
CA ARG A 43 9.92 5.21 -20.69
C ARG A 43 9.97 6.56 -21.38
N GLY A 44 11.07 7.29 -21.19
CA GLY A 44 11.16 8.68 -21.63
C GLY A 44 10.17 9.54 -20.85
N ALA A 45 9.25 10.22 -21.55
CA ALA A 45 8.18 11.00 -20.93
C ALA A 45 6.91 10.17 -20.64
N GLU A 46 6.88 8.89 -21.01
CA GLU A 46 5.70 8.04 -20.86
C GLU A 46 5.71 7.34 -19.50
N LEU A 47 4.57 7.35 -18.82
CA LEU A 47 4.31 6.57 -17.61
C LEU A 47 3.67 5.25 -18.02
N ILE A 48 4.18 4.16 -17.46
CA ILE A 48 3.74 2.81 -17.74
C ILE A 48 3.25 2.19 -16.43
N ASP A 49 2.00 1.72 -16.42
CA ASP A 49 1.40 1.05 -15.27
C ASP A 49 1.96 -0.38 -15.10
N PRO A 50 1.63 -1.07 -13.99
CA PRO A 50 2.09 -2.45 -13.75
C PRO A 50 1.59 -3.46 -14.79
N GLN A 51 0.55 -3.15 -15.55
CA GLN A 51 0.00 -3.96 -16.64
C GLN A 51 0.66 -3.65 -18.00
N GLY A 52 1.67 -2.77 -18.03
CA GLY A 52 2.39 -2.37 -19.23
C GLY A 52 1.62 -1.37 -20.10
N GLN A 53 0.53 -0.80 -19.62
CA GLN A 53 -0.25 0.19 -20.35
C GLN A 53 0.31 1.59 -20.16
N ARG A 54 0.15 2.41 -21.20
CA ARG A 54 0.53 3.82 -21.15
C ARG A 54 -0.54 4.62 -20.43
N CYS A 55 -0.12 5.38 -19.43
CA CYS A 55 -1.00 6.25 -18.67
C CYS A 55 -0.61 7.71 -18.86
N MET A 56 -1.62 8.59 -18.93
CA MET A 56 -1.39 10.04 -18.94
C MET A 56 -1.16 10.59 -17.53
N GLN A 57 -1.58 9.85 -16.50
CA GLN A 57 -1.52 10.26 -15.10
C GLN A 57 -1.16 9.06 -14.22
N THR A 58 -0.41 9.31 -13.15
CA THR A 58 -0.18 8.33 -12.08
C THR A 58 -1.25 8.49 -11.00
N PRO A 59 -1.57 7.44 -10.24
CA PRO A 59 -2.36 7.61 -9.03
C PRO A 59 -1.63 8.54 -8.07
N ASP A 60 -2.38 9.30 -7.27
CA ASP A 60 -1.86 10.15 -6.19
C ASP A 60 -2.14 9.51 -4.82
N PRO A 61 -1.34 8.51 -4.39
CA PRO A 61 -1.60 7.77 -3.16
C PRO A 61 -1.42 8.58 -1.89
N LEU A 62 -0.71 9.72 -1.95
CA LEU A 62 -0.44 10.53 -0.76
C LEU A 62 -1.59 11.50 -0.45
N HIS A 63 -2.32 11.95 -1.47
CA HIS A 63 -3.37 12.96 -1.31
C HIS A 63 -4.77 12.48 -1.69
N SER A 64 -4.90 11.38 -2.44
CA SER A 64 -6.18 10.82 -2.85
C SER A 64 -6.44 9.46 -2.22
N ILE A 65 -7.66 9.28 -1.67
CA ILE A 65 -8.11 7.96 -1.21
C ILE A 65 -8.13 6.96 -2.36
N ASP A 66 -8.64 7.34 -3.54
CA ASP A 66 -8.68 6.44 -4.69
C ASP A 66 -7.27 6.04 -5.15
N GLY A 67 -6.32 6.97 -5.07
CA GLY A 67 -4.91 6.69 -5.31
C GLY A 67 -4.32 5.72 -4.29
N ALA A 68 -4.66 5.88 -3.01
CA ALA A 68 -4.21 4.98 -1.95
C ALA A 68 -4.88 3.60 -2.03
N VAL A 69 -6.12 3.51 -2.48
CA VAL A 69 -6.84 2.24 -2.70
C VAL A 69 -6.15 1.40 -3.76
N ALA A 70 -5.58 2.01 -4.80
CA ALA A 70 -4.78 1.29 -5.80
C ALA A 70 -3.54 0.58 -5.19
N LEU A 71 -3.12 0.96 -3.98
CA LEU A 71 -2.07 0.28 -3.23
C LEU A 71 -2.58 -0.92 -2.44
N VAL A 72 -3.87 -1.05 -2.16
CA VAL A 72 -4.38 -2.18 -1.38
C VAL A 72 -4.15 -3.47 -2.19
N PRO A 73 -3.52 -4.52 -1.61
CA PRO A 73 -3.31 -5.76 -2.33
C PRO A 73 -4.63 -6.46 -2.63
N ASP A 74 -4.66 -7.23 -3.72
CA ASP A 74 -5.86 -8.00 -4.08
C ASP A 74 -6.28 -8.94 -2.96
N GLY A 75 -7.60 -9.13 -2.81
CA GLY A 75 -8.18 -9.95 -1.74
C GLY A 75 -8.13 -9.31 -0.35
N HIS A 76 -7.55 -8.12 -0.20
CA HIS A 76 -7.61 -7.35 1.04
C HIS A 76 -8.79 -6.39 1.01
N GLU A 77 -9.44 -6.26 2.16
CA GLU A 77 -10.45 -5.23 2.39
C GLU A 77 -9.82 -4.10 3.19
N TRP A 78 -10.41 -2.90 3.12
CA TRP A 78 -9.95 -1.76 3.89
C TRP A 78 -11.13 -0.99 4.47
N LEU A 79 -10.90 -0.35 5.60
CA LEU A 79 -11.89 0.50 6.24
C LEU A 79 -11.26 1.71 6.90
N ARG A 80 -12.05 2.77 7.01
CA ARG A 80 -11.69 3.97 7.76
C ARG A 80 -12.19 3.84 9.18
N TRP A 81 -11.27 3.80 10.13
CA TRP A 81 -11.61 3.76 11.56
C TRP A 81 -11.73 5.16 12.17
N GLY A 82 -10.97 6.12 11.64
CA GLY A 82 -10.98 7.50 12.14
C GLY A 82 -10.45 8.53 11.15
N PRO A 83 -10.35 9.82 11.57
CA PRO A 83 -9.87 10.90 10.72
C PRO A 83 -8.46 10.72 10.15
N GLY A 84 -7.58 10.02 10.87
CA GLY A 84 -6.21 9.72 10.46
C GLY A 84 -5.83 8.26 10.72
N THR A 85 -6.81 7.36 10.68
CA THR A 85 -6.62 5.94 10.98
C THR A 85 -7.35 5.09 9.94
N MET A 86 -6.58 4.22 9.30
CA MET A 86 -7.06 3.29 8.28
C MET A 86 -6.62 1.89 8.65
N ILE A 87 -7.46 0.93 8.29
CA ILE A 87 -7.22 -0.48 8.55
C ILE A 87 -7.25 -1.22 7.21
N VAL A 88 -6.27 -2.10 6.99
CA VAL A 88 -6.29 -3.09 5.91
C VAL A 88 -6.45 -4.46 6.54
N MET A 89 -7.52 -5.16 6.19
CA MET A 89 -7.82 -6.51 6.65
C MET A 89 -7.09 -7.51 5.77
N LEU A 90 -6.38 -8.45 6.40
CA LEU A 90 -5.65 -9.49 5.70
C LEU A 90 -6.64 -10.59 5.27
N PRO A 91 -6.47 -11.21 4.10
CA PRO A 91 -7.32 -12.31 3.68
C PRO A 91 -7.20 -13.48 4.67
N PRO A 92 -8.29 -14.23 4.88
CA PRO A 92 -8.26 -15.41 5.74
C PRO A 92 -7.28 -16.46 5.18
N GLN A 93 -6.53 -17.12 6.06
CA GLN A 93 -5.65 -18.23 5.69
C GLN A 93 -6.36 -19.58 5.92
N PRO A 94 -5.97 -20.64 5.18
CA PRO A 94 -6.46 -21.99 5.47
C PRO A 94 -6.15 -22.38 6.92
N GLY A 95 -7.17 -22.77 7.68
CA GLY A 95 -7.03 -23.09 9.10
C GLY A 95 -7.25 -21.91 10.05
N ASP A 96 -7.52 -20.70 9.54
CA ASP A 96 -8.02 -19.61 10.39
C ASP A 96 -9.47 -19.95 10.81
N ASP A 97 -9.65 -20.43 12.04
CA ASP A 97 -10.95 -20.49 12.73
C ASP A 97 -11.41 -19.10 13.22
N GLU A 98 -10.55 -18.08 13.06
CA GLU A 98 -10.81 -16.70 13.45
C GLU A 98 -11.60 -15.92 12.39
N LYS A 99 -12.37 -14.94 12.85
CA LYS A 99 -13.09 -14.04 11.93
C LYS A 99 -12.10 -13.17 11.18
N ALA A 100 -12.31 -12.93 9.88
CA ALA A 100 -11.41 -12.15 9.02
C ALA A 100 -10.98 -10.77 9.58
N TRP A 101 -11.82 -10.12 10.41
CA TRP A 101 -11.46 -8.86 11.07
C TRP A 101 -10.37 -9.00 12.15
N ALA A 102 -10.09 -10.21 12.66
CA ALA A 102 -9.10 -10.44 13.70
C ALA A 102 -7.67 -10.18 13.20
N ARG A 103 -7.44 -10.33 11.89
CA ARG A 103 -6.15 -10.10 11.26
C ARG A 103 -6.20 -8.84 10.41
N HIS A 104 -5.65 -7.77 10.96
CA HIS A 104 -5.63 -6.50 10.26
C HIS A 104 -4.36 -5.71 10.59
N ILE A 105 -4.07 -4.75 9.73
CA ILE A 105 -3.00 -3.78 9.88
C ILE A 105 -3.67 -2.42 10.08
N GLU A 106 -3.54 -1.86 11.28
CA GLU A 106 -3.90 -0.48 11.58
C GLU A 106 -2.68 0.41 11.35
N CYS A 107 -2.85 1.48 10.57
CA CYS A 107 -1.85 2.55 10.46
C CYS A 107 -2.48 3.91 10.72
N ARG A 108 -1.61 4.87 11.08
CA ARG A 108 -2.00 6.25 11.34
C ARG A 108 -1.24 7.21 10.45
N GLY A 109 -1.89 8.30 10.07
CA GLY A 109 -1.28 9.33 9.25
C GLY A 109 -2.02 10.65 9.40
N ALA A 110 -1.39 11.73 8.93
CA ALA A 110 -1.99 13.06 8.98
C ALA A 110 -3.28 13.17 8.15
N THR A 111 -3.45 12.29 7.15
CA THR A 111 -4.67 12.18 6.34
C THR A 111 -5.08 10.71 6.20
N PRO A 112 -6.35 10.41 5.86
CA PRO A 112 -6.77 9.06 5.51
C PRO A 112 -5.97 8.43 4.37
N ALA A 113 -5.53 9.23 3.38
CA ALA A 113 -4.78 8.71 2.24
C ALA A 113 -3.39 8.22 2.68
N LEU A 114 -2.69 9.02 3.49
CA LEU A 114 -1.41 8.64 4.09
C LEU A 114 -1.53 7.40 5.00
N ALA A 115 -2.56 7.36 5.83
CA ALA A 115 -2.82 6.22 6.71
C ALA A 115 -3.12 4.93 5.91
N LEU A 116 -3.92 5.02 4.84
CA LEU A 116 -4.23 3.87 3.98
C LEU A 116 -2.99 3.42 3.20
N CYS A 117 -2.22 4.36 2.67
CA CYS A 117 -0.97 4.09 1.98
C CYS A 117 -0.01 3.31 2.89
N ALA A 118 0.17 3.75 4.14
CA ALA A 118 0.99 3.04 5.12
C ALA A 118 0.47 1.62 5.40
N ALA A 119 -0.83 1.45 5.64
CA ALA A 119 -1.43 0.14 5.91
C ALA A 119 -1.28 -0.81 4.72
N ALA A 120 -1.49 -0.31 3.50
CA ALA A 120 -1.36 -1.08 2.27
C ALA A 120 0.10 -1.51 2.02
N LEU A 121 1.07 -0.62 2.23
CA LEU A 121 2.50 -0.95 2.10
C LEU A 121 2.93 -2.02 3.12
N ARG A 122 2.47 -1.92 4.37
CA ARG A 122 2.70 -2.97 5.39
C ARG A 122 2.03 -4.29 4.98
N ALA A 123 0.81 -4.26 4.45
CA ALA A 123 0.13 -5.47 3.95
C ALA A 123 0.91 -6.15 2.82
N ARG A 124 1.48 -5.36 1.89
CA ARG A 124 2.35 -5.89 0.81
C ARG A 124 3.68 -6.45 1.31
N SER A 125 4.18 -5.96 2.44
CA SER A 125 5.43 -6.45 3.03
C SER A 125 5.26 -7.78 3.76
N ALA A 126 4.01 -8.12 4.15
CA ALA A 126 3.70 -9.34 4.85
C ALA A 126 3.84 -10.55 3.90
N PRO A 127 4.40 -11.67 4.37
CA PRO A 127 4.50 -12.87 3.54
C PRO A 127 3.11 -13.39 3.18
N LEU A 128 2.87 -13.58 1.89
CA LEU A 128 1.72 -14.35 1.41
C LEU A 128 1.96 -15.80 1.83
N VAL A 129 1.20 -16.29 2.81
CA VAL A 129 1.14 -17.72 3.10
C VAL A 129 0.29 -18.33 2.00
N GLU A 130 0.93 -18.96 1.01
CA GLU A 130 0.22 -19.73 -0.01
C GLU A 130 -0.50 -20.87 0.70
N ALA A 131 -1.82 -20.95 0.48
CA ALA A 131 -2.57 -22.15 0.78
C ALA A 131 -1.97 -23.30 -0.04
N GLU A 132 -1.23 -24.21 0.61
CA GLU A 132 -0.88 -25.47 -0.02
C GLU A 132 -2.18 -26.18 -0.40
N GLY A 133 -2.38 -26.36 -1.71
CA GLY A 133 -3.51 -27.11 -2.27
C GLY A 133 -3.26 -28.60 -2.30
#